data_AF-A0A1F0CX35-F1
#
_entry.id   AF-A0A1F0CX35-F1
#
_cell.length_a   1.000
_cell.length_b   1.000
_cell.length_c   1.000
_cell.angle_alpha   90.00
_cell.angle_beta   90.00
_cell.angle_gamma   90.00
#
_symmetry.space_group_name_H-M   'P 1'
#
loop_
_entity.id
_entity.type
_entity.pdbx_description
1 polymer ?
#
loop_
_entity_poly.entity_id
_entity_poly.type
_entity_poly.pdbx_seq_one_letter_code
_entity_poly.pdbx_strand_id
1 'polypeptide(L)' 'MSAPLLEPLSKVAAEKELAELERSVGGDLVEFESRAYSYNLTPREFAKWERITELRWLLGLE' A
#
# COMPACT_ATOMS: atom_id res chain seq x y z
N MET A 1 -19.43 13.59 22.17
CA MET A 1 -18.27 13.54 21.26
C MET A 1 -18.21 12.11 20.75
N SER A 2 -18.63 11.85 19.51
CA SER A 2 -18.49 10.51 18.92
C SER A 2 -17.03 10.33 18.54
N ALA A 3 -16.34 9.40 19.19
CA ALA A 3 -15.03 8.97 18.75
C ALA A 3 -15.15 8.47 17.30
N PRO A 4 -14.24 8.84 16.39
CA PRO A 4 -14.24 8.27 15.05
C PRO A 4 -14.09 6.76 15.22
N LEU A 5 -15.06 6.02 14.69
CA LEU A 5 -14.96 4.57 14.53
C LEU A 5 -13.84 4.33 13.52
N LEU A 6 -12.61 4.25 14.02
CA LEU A 6 -11.54 3.55 13.34
C LEU A 6 -11.98 2.10 13.31
N GLU A 7 -12.82 1.73 12.34
CA GLU A 7 -13.06 0.32 12.07
C GLU A 7 -11.69 -0.29 11.79
N PRO A 8 -11.23 -1.26 12.61
CA PRO A 8 -10.01 -1.96 12.29
C PRO A 8 -10.22 -2.57 10.92
N LEU A 9 -9.40 -2.14 9.95
CA LEU A 9 -9.39 -2.67 8.60
C LEU A 9 -9.35 -4.19 8.75
N SER A 10 -10.47 -4.86 8.48
CA SER A 10 -10.51 -6.31 8.62
C SER A 10 -9.42 -6.89 7.71
N LYS A 11 -8.78 -8.00 8.11
CA LYS A 11 -7.72 -8.62 7.30
C LYS A 11 -8.10 -8.75 5.82
N VAL A 12 -9.35 -9.12 5.55
CA VAL A 12 -9.93 -9.23 4.20
C VAL A 12 -9.98 -7.87 3.47
N ALA A 13 -10.32 -6.79 4.17
CA ALA A 13 -10.32 -5.45 3.59
C ALA A 13 -8.88 -4.98 3.29
N ALA A 14 -7.90 -5.29 4.14
CA ALA A 14 -6.50 -4.95 3.92
C ALA A 14 -5.91 -5.73 2.73
N GLU A 15 -6.22 -7.03 2.61
CA GLU A 15 -5.83 -7.85 1.46
C GLU A 15 -6.43 -7.31 0.16
N LYS A 16 -7.70 -6.92 0.19
CA LYS A 16 -8.38 -6.34 -0.97
C LYS A 16 -7.77 -5.01 -1.38
N GLU A 17 -7.52 -4.11 -0.43
CA GLU A 17 -6.90 -2.81 -0.68
C GLU A 17 -5.49 -2.97 -1.25
N LEU A 18 -4.69 -3.90 -0.68
CA LEU A 18 -3.35 -4.20 -1.17
C LEU A 18 -3.40 -4.68 -2.62
N ALA A 19 -4.28 -5.62 -2.94
CA ALA A 19 -4.43 -6.14 -4.30
C ALA A 19 -4.91 -5.07 -5.29
N GLU A 20 -5.76 -4.13 -4.87
CA GLU A 20 -6.19 -2.99 -5.70
C GLU A 20 -5.05 -2.01 -5.93
N LEU A 21 -4.24 -1.72 -4.90
CA LEU A 21 -3.08 -0.84 -5.01
C LEU A 21 -2.01 -1.41 -5.92
N GLU A 22 -1.66 -2.69 -5.76
CA GLU A 22 -0.68 -3.39 -6.60
C GLU A 22 -1.12 -3.43 -8.07
N ARG A 23 -2.41 -3.63 -8.35
CA ARG A 23 -2.95 -3.52 -9.72
C ARG A 23 -2.97 -2.10 -10.27
N SER A 24 -3.07 -1.10 -9.39
CA SER A 24 -3.07 0.32 -9.77
C SER A 24 -1.68 0.87 -10.06
N VAL A 25 -0.62 0.11 -9.72
CA VAL A 25 0.74 0.41 -10.12
C VAL A 25 0.80 0.28 -11.64
N GLY A 26 1.15 1.37 -12.31
CA GLY A 26 1.30 1.37 -13.76
C GLY A 26 2.60 0.68 -14.14
N GLY A 27 2.53 -0.53 -14.67
CA GLY A 27 3.70 -1.30 -15.10
C GLY A 27 3.94 -2.54 -14.23
N ASP A 28 5.18 -3.01 -14.22
CA ASP A 28 5.60 -4.14 -13.39
C ASP A 28 5.80 -3.70 -11.93
N LEU A 29 5.28 -4.49 -10.99
CA LEU A 29 5.41 -4.22 -9.56
C LEU A 29 6.89 -4.28 -9.13
N VAL A 30 7.67 -5.18 -9.73
CA VAL A 30 9.11 -5.32 -9.44
C VAL A 30 9.88 -4.05 -9.84
N GLU A 31 9.56 -3.49 -11.01
CA GLU A 31 10.16 -2.22 -11.45
C GLU A 31 9.76 -1.06 -10.54
N PHE A 32 8.49 -1.02 -10.13
CA PHE A 32 8.00 -0.02 -9.19
C PHE A 32 8.71 -0.10 -7.83
N GLU A 33 8.88 -1.31 -7.28
CA GLU A 33 9.62 -1.54 -6.04
C GLU A 33 11.09 -1.12 -6.18
N SER A 34 11.75 -1.48 -7.29
CA SER A 34 13.12 -1.03 -7.56
C SER A 34 13.22 0.50 -7.59
N ARG A 35 12.25 1.19 -8.19
CA ARG A 35 12.17 2.66 -8.21
C ARG A 35 11.90 3.23 -6.82
N ALA A 36 11.12 2.55 -5.99
CA ALA A 36 10.87 2.93 -4.60
C ALA A 36 12.16 2.91 -3.78
N TYR A 37 12.92 1.81 -3.87
CA TYR A 37 14.21 1.68 -3.18
C TYR A 37 15.27 2.67 -3.69
N SER A 38 15.18 3.09 -4.94
CA SER A 38 16.08 4.10 -5.52
C SER A 38 15.59 5.54 -5.35
N TYR A 39 14.55 5.80 -4.53
CA TYR A 39 13.95 7.13 -4.34
C TYR A 39 13.49 7.82 -5.64
N ASN A 40 13.11 7.03 -6.65
CA ASN A 40 12.75 7.49 -8.00
C ASN A 40 11.23 7.37 -8.25
N LEU A 41 10.43 7.67 -7.24
CA LEU A 41 8.98 7.75 -7.31
C LEU A 41 8.52 9.20 -7.32
N THR A 42 7.47 9.48 -8.09
CA THR A 42 6.75 10.76 -7.97
C THR A 42 6.04 10.83 -6.61
N PRO A 43 5.67 12.02 -6.10
CA PRO A 43 4.97 12.14 -4.81
C PRO A 43 3.70 11.29 -4.72
N ARG A 44 2.98 11.12 -5.84
CA ARG A 44 1.77 10.29 -5.90
C ARG A 44 2.09 8.79 -5.84
N GLU A 45 3.17 8.37 -6.49
CA GLU A 45 3.65 6.98 -6.42
C GLU A 45 4.21 6.67 -5.03
N PHE A 46 4.89 7.63 -4.40
CA PHE A 46 5.40 7.49 -3.04
C PHE A 46 4.26 7.25 -2.03
N ALA A 47 3.18 8.02 -2.12
CA ALA A 47 2.00 7.80 -1.28
C ALA A 47 1.37 6.39 -1.47
N LYS A 48 1.39 5.86 -2.70
CA LYS A 48 0.98 4.48 -2.96
C LYS A 48 1.94 3.47 -2.35
N TRP A 49 3.24 3.70 -2.50
CA TRP A 49 4.28 2.85 -1.94
C TRP A 49 4.17 2.77 -0.42
N GLU A 50 4.07 3.91 0.27
CA GLU A 50 3.87 3.97 1.73
C GLU A 50 2.65 3.14 2.16
N ARG A 51 1.53 3.27 1.43
CA ARG A 51 0.32 2.51 1.74
C ARG A 51 0.48 1.01 1.48
N ILE A 52 1.16 0.62 0.41
CA ILE A 52 1.47 -0.79 0.11
C ILE A 52 2.33 -1.39 1.22
N THR A 53 3.40 -0.70 1.64
CA THR A 53 4.28 -1.14 2.73
C THR A 53 3.51 -1.25 4.04
N GLU A 54 2.68 -0.27 4.38
CA GLU A 54 1.83 -0.31 5.58
C GLU A 54 0.90 -1.53 5.58
N LEU A 55 0.22 -1.81 4.45
CA LEU A 55 -0.67 -2.96 4.33
C LEU A 55 0.08 -4.30 4.39
N ARG A 56 1.27 -4.38 3.78
CA ARG A 56 2.13 -5.58 3.88
C ARG A 56 2.57 -5.83 5.31
N TRP A 57 2.96 -4.80 6.04
CA TRP A 57 3.29 -4.89 7.46
C TRP A 57 2.09 -5.33 8.31
N LEU A 58 0.91 -4.72 8.09
CA LEU A 58 -0.35 -5.10 8.78
C LEU A 58 -0.77 -6.56 8.52
N LEU A 59 -0.45 -7.08 7.34
CA LEU A 59 -0.77 -8.45 6.94
C LEU A 59 0.33 -9.47 7.32
N GLY A 60 1.50 -9.02 7.78
CA GLY A 60 2.64 -9.87 8.10
C GLY A 60 3.29 -10.50 6.87
N LEU A 61 3.35 -9.76 5.75
CA LEU A 61 3.93 -10.20 4.48
C LEU A 61 5.39 -9.76 4.28
N GLU A 62 5.95 -9.01 5.24
CA GLU A 62 7.30 -8.45 5.23
C GLU A 62 8.19 -9.04 6.34
#